data_AF-A0A2G0E7B4-F1
#
_entry.id   AF-A0A2G0E7B4-F1
#
_cell.length_a   1.000
_cell.length_b   1.000
_cell.length_c   1.000
_cell.angle_alpha   90.00
_cell.angle_beta   90.00
_cell.angle_gamma   90.00
#
_symmetry.space_group_name_H-M   'P 1'
#
loop_
_entity.id
_entity.type
_entity.pdbx_description
1 polymer ?
#
loop_
_entity_poly.entity_id
_entity_poly.type
_entity_poly.pdbx_seq_one_letter_code
_entity_poly.pdbx_strand_id
1 'polypeptide(L)' 'MRVLFIFCVCGVGSTGRISTDLYCVFQENGHQCCIAYGRGDAP' A
#
# COMPACT_ATOMS: atom_id res chain seq x y z
N MET A 1 13.49 -1.78 7.70
CA MET A 1 13.75 -1.73 6.24
C MET A 1 12.91 -0.62 5.63
N ARG A 2 13.24 -0.10 4.45
CA ARG A 2 12.39 0.86 3.73
C ARG A 2 11.58 0.13 2.66
N VAL A 3 10.27 0.26 2.66
CA VAL A 3 9.35 -0.46 1.77
C VAL A 3 8.35 0.49 1.13
N LEU A 4 8.27 0.48 -0.20
CA LEU A 4 7.28 1.23 -0.98
C LEU A 4 6.31 0.23 -1.62
N PHE A 5 5.04 0.36 -1.28
CA PHE A 5 3.94 -0.38 -1.88
C PHE A 5 3.33 0.43 -3.01
N ILE A 6 3.16 -0.17 -4.20
CA ILE A 6 2.58 0.49 -5.37
C ILE A 6 1.34 -0.31 -5.81
N PHE A 7 0.17 0.32 -5.77
CA PHE A 7 -1.09 -0.32 -6.11
C PHE A 7 -2.02 0.60 -6.89
N CYS A 8 -2.97 0.07 -7.65
CA CYS A 8 -3.97 0.90 -8.33
C CYS A 8 -5.03 1.47 -7.37
N VAL A 9 -5.21 0.86 -6.19
CA VAL A 9 -6.21 1.24 -5.20
C VAL A 9 -5.68 0.99 -3.79
N CYS A 10 -6.11 1.80 -2.81
CA CYS A 10 -5.78 1.64 -1.40
C CYS A 10 -7.08 1.67 -0.57
N GLY A 11 -7.28 0.70 0.32
CA GLY A 11 -8.47 0.60 1.18
C GLY A 11 -9.80 0.22 0.50
N VAL A 12 -9.85 0.11 -0.84
CA VAL A 12 -11.09 -0.18 -1.60
C VAL A 12 -10.99 -1.50 -2.36
N GLY A 13 -12.07 -2.28 -2.35
CA GLY A 13 -12.10 -3.62 -2.95
C GLY A 13 -11.24 -4.63 -2.17
N SER A 14 -11.12 -5.84 -2.68
CA SER A 14 -10.27 -6.87 -2.06
C SER A 14 -8.79 -6.46 -2.08
N THR A 15 -8.28 -6.08 -3.25
CA THR A 15 -6.87 -5.71 -3.43
C THR A 15 -6.47 -4.49 -2.61
N GLY A 16 -7.32 -3.46 -2.54
CA GLY A 16 -7.02 -2.27 -1.75
C GLY A 16 -7.01 -2.56 -0.24
N ARG A 17 -7.84 -3.47 0.25
CA ARG A 17 -7.79 -3.92 1.66
C ARG A 17 -6.53 -4.72 1.96
N ILE A 18 -6.16 -5.65 1.10
CA ILE A 18 -4.92 -6.43 1.24
C ILE A 18 -3.68 -5.51 1.25
N SER A 19 -3.66 -4.48 0.38
CA SER A 19 -2.60 -3.47 0.38
C SER A 19 -2.46 -2.80 1.74
N THR A 20 -3.57 -2.41 2.36
CA THR A 20 -3.56 -1.75 3.67
C THR A 20 -3.13 -2.72 4.77
N ASP A 21 -3.59 -3.97 4.75
CA ASP A 21 -3.23 -4.97 5.75
C ASP A 21 -1.73 -5.28 5.71
N LEU A 22 -1.14 -5.46 4.52
CA LEU A 22 0.30 -5.67 4.36
C LEU A 22 1.11 -4.49 4.88
N TYR A 23 0.67 -3.26 4.60
CA TYR A 23 1.32 -2.07 5.12
C TYR A 23 1.31 -2.03 6.65
N CYS A 24 0.18 -2.32 7.29
CA CYS A 24 0.06 -2.37 8.75
C CYS A 24 1.00 -3.42 9.35
N VAL A 25 0.98 -4.65 8.81
CA VAL A 25 1.87 -5.73 9.26
C VAL A 25 3.33 -5.32 9.13
N PHE A 26 3.73 -4.69 8.03
CA PHE A 26 5.12 -4.24 7.86
C PHE A 26 5.50 -3.11 8.83
N GLN A 27 4.58 -2.17 9.12
CA GLN A 27 4.83 -1.15 10.14
C GLN A 27 4.97 -1.76 11.54
N GLU A 28 4.13 -2.72 11.91
CA GLU A 28 4.20 -3.45 13.18
C GLU A 28 5.53 -4.20 13.34
N ASN A 29 6.09 -4.72 12.24
CA ASN A 29 7.42 -5.34 12.21
C ASN A 29 8.58 -4.33 12.20
N GLY A 30 8.32 -3.04 12.45
CA GLY A 30 9.34 -2.00 12.56
C GLY A 30 9.92 -1.54 11.22
N HIS A 31 9.19 -1.71 10.11
CA HIS A 31 9.62 -1.24 8.81
C HIS A 31 9.06 0.15 8.50
N GLN A 32 9.89 0.98 7.86
CA GLN A 32 9.48 2.29 7.37
C GLN A 32 8.80 2.11 6.01
N CYS A 33 7.48 2.27 5.99
CA CYS A 33 6.65 1.92 4.84
C CYS A 33 5.95 3.14 4.24
N CYS A 34 5.62 3.07 2.96
CA CYS A 34 4.76 4.03 2.26
C CYS A 34 3.88 3.30 1.22
N ILE A 35 2.66 3.76 0.99
CA ILE A 35 1.80 3.27 -0.09
C ILE A 35 1.60 4.40 -1.10
N ALA A 36 2.02 4.17 -2.34
CA ALA A 36 1.66 4.98 -3.50
C ALA A 36 0.51 4.29 -4.25
N TYR A 37 -0.56 5.03 -4.53
CA TYR A 37 -1.69 4.50 -5.28
C TYR A 37 -2.31 5.52 -6.23
N GLY A 38 -2.89 5.03 -7.32
CA GLY A 38 -3.55 5.85 -8.33
C GLY A 38 -4.35 5.00 -9.31
N ARG A 39 -5.51 5.51 -9.74
CA ARG A 39 -6.39 4.86 -10.71
C ARG A 39 -6.83 5.88 -11.76
N GLY A 40 -6.56 5.58 -13.03
CA GLY A 40 -6.64 6.56 -14.11
C GLY A 40 -5.25 7.09 -14.48
N ASP A 41 -5.18 7.98 -15.45
CA ASP A 41 -3.91 8.29 -16.09
C ASP A 41 -3.11 9.35 -15.34
N ALA A 42 -1.87 8.98 -15.01
CA ALA A 42 -0.77 9.93 -14.99
C ALA A 42 -0.38 10.21 -16.47
N PRO A 43 0.01 11.45 -16.80
CA PRO A 43 0.21 11.89 -18.19
C PRO A 43 1.21 11.06 -19.00
#